data_AF-A0A957UKB6-F1
#
_entry.id   AF-A0A957UKB6-F1
#
_cell.length_a   1.000
_cell.length_b   1.000
_cell.length_c   1.000
_cell.angle_alpha   90.00
_cell.angle_beta   90.00
_cell.angle_gamma   90.00
#
_symmetry.space_group_name_H-M   'P 1'
#
loop_
_entity.id
_entity.type
_entity.pdbx_description
1 polymer ?
#
loop_
_entity_poly.entity_id
_entity_poly.type
_entity_poly.pdbx_seq_one_letter_code
_entity_poly.pdbx_strand_id
1 'polypeptide(L)'
;ALANNQNAENGAALANTQPENYPLIIWVHGGAFRMGSKEGNPNNPPPFHYATQGYAVASINYRLSQHAIWPAQIEDCKAAVRWLRAHAAEYSLDPERFAAWGPSAGGHLVAMLGVTGHV
;
A
#
# COMPACT_ATOMS: atom_id res chain seq x y z
N ALA A 1 2.75 24.20 18.67
CA ALA A 1 3.57 25.38 18.98
C ALA A 1 5.02 25.01 18.69
N LEU A 2 5.63 25.65 17.70
CA LEU A 2 6.98 25.36 17.23
C LEU A 2 8.01 26.12 18.09
N ALA A 3 9.06 25.45 18.53
CA ALA A 3 10.21 26.08 19.16
C ALA A 3 11.33 26.25 18.10
N ASN A 4 11.79 27.50 17.97
CA ASN A 4 12.86 27.94 17.08
C ASN A 4 14.22 27.40 17.53
N ASN A 5 15.05 26.97 16.58
CA ASN A 5 16.48 26.78 16.81
C ASN A 5 17.26 27.51 15.70
N GLN A 6 17.76 28.70 16.04
CA GLN A 6 18.76 29.42 15.26
C GLN A 6 20.13 28.84 15.63
N ASN A 7 20.85 28.30 14.64
CA ASN A 7 22.32 28.31 14.53
C ASN A 7 22.74 27.50 13.29
N ALA A 8 22.85 28.19 12.15
CA ALA A 8 23.86 27.88 11.14
C ALA A 8 24.94 28.96 11.33
N GLU A 9 26.25 28.72 11.25
CA GLU A 9 26.93 28.29 10.04
C GLU A 9 28.35 27.76 10.35
N ASN A 10 28.70 26.63 9.72
CA ASN A 10 29.93 26.39 8.93
C ASN A 10 30.43 24.94 9.03
N GLY A 11 30.09 24.17 8.00
CA GLY A 11 31.08 23.27 7.38
C GLY A 11 30.89 21.76 7.48
N ALA A 12 29.86 21.25 8.17
CA ALA A 12 29.61 19.80 8.22
C ALA A 12 28.14 19.47 8.49
N ALA A 13 27.30 19.65 7.48
CA ALA A 13 26.11 18.83 7.35
C ALA A 13 25.84 18.72 5.87
N LEU A 14 26.25 17.60 5.26
CA LEU A 14 25.49 17.11 4.12
C LEU A 14 24.07 17.00 4.64
N ALA A 15 23.24 18.00 4.33
CA ALA A 15 21.81 17.93 4.53
C ALA A 15 21.41 16.57 3.99
N ASN A 16 20.75 15.75 4.80
CA ASN A 16 20.26 14.46 4.35
C ASN A 16 19.13 14.75 3.35
N THR A 17 19.50 14.99 2.10
CA THR A 17 18.64 15.39 0.99
C THR A 17 18.01 14.17 0.35
N GLN A 18 17.29 13.37 1.13
CA GLN A 18 16.45 12.31 0.58
C GLN A 18 14.99 12.67 0.83
N PRO A 19 14.13 12.74 -0.21
CA PRO A 19 12.70 12.81 0.01
C PRO A 19 12.28 11.55 0.77
N GLU A 20 11.64 11.70 1.94
CA GLU A 20 11.16 10.57 2.76
C GLU A 20 9.96 9.88 2.08
N ASN A 21 10.21 9.29 0.92
CA ASN A 21 9.23 8.45 0.26
C ASN A 21 9.09 7.16 1.06
N TYR A 22 7.89 6.91 1.57
CA TYR A 22 7.58 5.76 2.40
C TYR A 22 7.46 4.48 1.56
N PRO A 23 8.05 3.35 1.97
CA PRO A 23 7.65 2.05 1.43
C PRO A 23 6.16 1.82 1.71
N LEU A 24 5.48 1.17 0.76
CA LEU A 24 4.02 0.98 0.83
C LEU A 24 3.66 -0.48 1.10
N ILE A 25 2.74 -0.70 2.04
CA ILE A 25 2.02 -1.96 2.21
C ILE A 25 0.62 -1.81 1.58
N ILE A 26 0.36 -2.59 0.53
CA ILE A 26 -0.97 -2.72 -0.08
C ILE A 26 -1.69 -3.89 0.59
N TRP A 27 -2.72 -3.59 1.36
CA TRP A 27 -3.53 -4.60 2.03
C TRP A 27 -4.76 -4.98 1.22
N VAL A 28 -5.01 -6.28 1.07
CA VAL A 28 -6.11 -6.85 0.28
C VAL A 28 -6.95 -7.76 1.18
N HIS A 29 -8.23 -7.45 1.33
CA HIS A 29 -9.11 -8.19 2.24
C HIS A 29 -9.36 -9.64 1.79
N GLY A 30 -9.57 -10.52 2.77
CA GLY A 30 -10.16 -11.85 2.54
C GLY A 30 -11.68 -11.77 2.34
N GLY A 31 -12.34 -12.93 2.24
CA GLY A 31 -13.81 -12.99 2.12
C GLY A 31 -14.32 -13.89 1.00
N ALA A 32 -13.59 -14.97 0.68
CA ALA A 32 -13.95 -15.95 -0.34
C ALA A 32 -14.35 -15.35 -1.70
N PHE A 33 -13.82 -14.16 -2.02
CA PHE A 33 -14.19 -13.33 -3.17
C PHE A 33 -15.65 -12.84 -3.19
N ARG A 34 -16.46 -13.15 -2.17
CA ARG A 34 -17.91 -12.89 -2.11
C ARG A 34 -18.29 -11.79 -1.14
N MET A 35 -17.39 -11.41 -0.23
CA MET A 35 -17.63 -10.44 0.82
C MET A 35 -16.33 -9.74 1.23
N GLY A 36 -16.46 -8.80 2.16
CA GLY A 36 -15.35 -8.03 2.70
C GLY A 36 -15.20 -6.67 2.00
N SER A 37 -14.34 -5.86 2.57
CA SER A 37 -14.03 -4.53 2.07
C SER A 37 -12.68 -4.07 2.61
N LYS A 38 -12.21 -2.91 2.13
CA LYS A 38 -10.98 -2.23 2.56
C LYS A 38 -10.95 -1.86 4.04
N GLU A 39 -12.10 -1.83 4.71
CA GLU A 39 -12.16 -1.64 6.17
C GLU A 39 -11.69 -2.90 6.93
N GLY A 40 -11.63 -4.05 6.24
CA GLY A 40 -11.30 -5.35 6.82
C GLY A 40 -12.35 -5.87 7.79
N ASN A 41 -11.94 -6.71 8.73
CA ASN A 41 -12.82 -7.22 9.79
C ASN A 41 -12.07 -7.33 11.11
N PRO A 42 -12.76 -7.45 12.27
CA PRO A 42 -12.10 -7.46 13.58
C PRO A 42 -11.02 -8.55 13.75
N ASN A 43 -11.13 -9.68 13.05
CA ASN A 43 -10.15 -10.77 13.10
C ASN A 43 -8.96 -10.54 12.16
N ASN A 44 -9.13 -9.70 11.14
CA ASN A 44 -8.11 -9.38 10.13
C ASN A 44 -8.25 -7.93 9.68
N PRO A 45 -7.89 -6.94 10.53
CA PRO A 45 -7.91 -5.54 10.15
C PRO A 45 -6.73 -5.23 9.20
N PRO A 46 -6.81 -4.15 8.39
CA PRO A 46 -5.65 -3.63 7.69
C PRO A 46 -4.54 -3.27 8.69
N PRO A 47 -3.26 -3.47 8.35
CA PRO A 47 -2.17 -3.37 9.32
C PRO A 47 -1.69 -1.93 9.49
N PHE A 48 -2.60 -1.00 9.77
CA PHE A 48 -2.31 0.44 9.89
C PHE A 48 -1.28 0.79 10.99
N HIS A 49 -1.02 -0.14 11.92
CA HIS A 49 0.02 0.03 12.93
C HIS A 49 1.44 0.13 12.33
N TYR A 50 1.67 -0.28 11.07
CA TYR A 50 2.96 -0.05 10.40
C TYR A 50 3.19 1.43 10.02
N ALA A 51 2.17 2.28 10.07
CA ALA A 51 2.33 3.72 9.85
C ALA A 51 3.31 4.35 10.86
N THR A 52 3.31 3.87 12.11
CA THR A 52 4.25 4.33 13.14
C THR A 52 5.67 3.76 12.97
N GLN A 53 5.86 2.86 12.00
CA GLN A 53 7.14 2.21 11.69
C GLN A 53 7.73 2.68 10.35
N GLY A 54 7.20 3.77 9.78
CA GLY A 54 7.71 4.37 8.54
C GLY A 54 7.21 3.69 7.26
N TYR A 55 6.08 2.98 7.31
CA TYR A 55 5.39 2.48 6.10
C TYR A 55 4.13 3.28 5.83
N ALA A 56 3.87 3.58 4.56
CA ALA A 56 2.52 3.89 4.14
C ALA A 56 1.69 2.60 4.09
N VAL A 57 0.38 2.71 4.31
CA VAL A 57 -0.54 1.56 4.19
C VAL A 57 -1.74 1.96 3.35
N ALA A 58 -1.95 1.27 2.23
CA ALA A 58 -3.12 1.43 1.38
C ALA A 58 -3.98 0.17 1.46
N SER A 59 -5.22 0.31 1.93
CA SER A 59 -6.18 -0.78 1.95
C SER A 59 -7.13 -0.67 0.76
N ILE A 60 -7.27 -1.73 -0.05
CA ILE A 60 -7.99 -1.67 -1.32
C ILE A 60 -9.22 -2.59 -1.35
N ASN A 61 -10.22 -2.17 -2.15
CA ASN A 61 -11.35 -3.03 -2.54
C ASN A 61 -11.04 -3.71 -3.87
N TYR A 62 -11.66 -4.88 -4.08
CA TYR A 62 -11.80 -5.51 -5.39
C TYR A 62 -13.27 -5.88 -5.63
N ARG A 63 -13.68 -5.99 -6.90
CA ARG A 63 -15.04 -6.42 -7.29
C ARG A 63 -15.32 -7.81 -6.76
N LEU A 64 -16.41 -7.98 -6.01
CA LEU A 64 -16.83 -9.27 -5.49
C LEU A 64 -17.43 -10.15 -6.60
N SER A 65 -17.37 -11.47 -6.43
CA SER A 65 -17.71 -12.44 -7.49
C SER A 65 -19.18 -12.44 -7.88
N GLN A 66 -20.07 -11.93 -7.02
CA GLN A 66 -21.47 -11.66 -7.36
C GLN A 66 -21.67 -10.45 -8.27
N HIS A 67 -20.65 -9.60 -8.44
CA HIS A 67 -20.69 -8.42 -9.30
C HIS A 67 -19.84 -8.59 -10.57
N ALA A 68 -18.72 -9.32 -10.49
CA ALA A 68 -17.88 -9.61 -11.64
C ALA A 68 -17.14 -10.94 -11.48
N ILE A 69 -17.12 -11.75 -12.54
CA ILE A 69 -16.38 -13.01 -12.56
C ILE A 69 -14.87 -12.78 -12.72
N TRP A 70 -14.06 -13.79 -12.39
CA TRP A 70 -12.63 -13.77 -12.66
C TRP A 70 -12.33 -13.46 -14.15
N PRO A 71 -11.32 -12.63 -14.49
CA PRO A 71 -10.22 -12.13 -13.64
C PRO A 71 -10.44 -10.75 -13.00
N ALA A 72 -11.68 -10.27 -12.88
CA ALA A 72 -11.99 -8.93 -12.38
C ALA A 72 -11.27 -8.57 -11.06
N GLN A 73 -11.19 -9.52 -10.12
CA GLN A 73 -10.58 -9.31 -8.80
C GLN A 73 -9.08 -8.97 -8.92
N ILE A 74 -8.33 -9.72 -9.72
CA ILE A 74 -6.89 -9.48 -9.88
C ILE A 74 -6.63 -8.24 -10.74
N GLU A 75 -7.49 -7.96 -11.72
CA GLU A 75 -7.42 -6.73 -12.51
C GLU A 75 -7.56 -5.50 -11.62
N ASP A 76 -8.49 -5.52 -10.66
CA ASP A 76 -8.69 -4.42 -9.71
C ASP A 76 -7.46 -4.23 -8.81
N CYS A 77 -6.88 -5.32 -8.31
CA CYS A 77 -5.64 -5.26 -7.54
C CYS A 77 -4.48 -4.68 -8.37
N LYS A 78 -4.32 -5.11 -9.62
CA LYS A 78 -3.30 -4.57 -10.54
C LYS A 78 -3.56 -3.09 -10.87
N ALA A 79 -4.81 -2.72 -11.06
CA ALA A 79 -5.21 -1.34 -11.29
C ALA A 79 -4.85 -0.45 -10.10
N ALA A 80 -5.12 -0.92 -8.87
CA ALA A 80 -4.73 -0.21 -7.66
C ALA A 80 -3.21 -0.03 -7.54
N VAL A 81 -2.41 -1.08 -7.81
CA VAL A 81 -0.94 -0.99 -7.83
C VAL A 81 -0.46 0.06 -8.84
N ARG A 82 -0.99 0.04 -10.08
CA ARG A 82 -0.64 1.03 -11.11
C ARG A 82 -1.02 2.43 -10.70
N TRP A 83 -2.22 2.61 -10.15
CA TRP A 83 -2.70 3.90 -9.69
C TRP A 83 -1.81 4.47 -8.57
N LEU A 84 -1.48 3.65 -7.57
CA LEU A 84 -0.61 4.04 -6.46
C LEU A 84 0.81 4.39 -6.92
N ARG A 85 1.37 3.66 -7.89
CA ARG A 85 2.66 4.02 -8.50
C ARG A 85 2.59 5.32 -9.28
N ALA A 86 1.53 5.53 -10.06
CA ALA A 86 1.35 6.76 -10.83
C ALA A 86 1.17 8.01 -9.94
N HIS A 87 0.63 7.83 -8.73
CA HIS A 87 0.42 8.91 -7.75
C HIS A 87 1.43 8.86 -6.59
N ALA A 88 2.55 8.14 -6.75
CA ALA A 88 3.51 7.94 -5.66
C ALA A 88 4.06 9.26 -5.12
N ALA A 89 4.34 10.23 -5.99
CA ALA A 89 4.82 11.55 -5.58
C ALA A 89 3.78 12.35 -4.76
N GLU A 90 2.48 12.22 -5.08
CA GLU A 90 1.40 12.90 -4.36
C GLU A 90 1.30 12.42 -2.91
N TYR A 91 1.52 11.12 -2.69
CA TYR A 91 1.38 10.49 -1.39
C TYR A 91 2.71 10.24 -0.67
N SER A 92 3.82 10.80 -1.18
CA SER A 92 5.18 10.55 -0.65
C SER A 92 5.50 9.06 -0.52
N LEU A 93 5.23 8.29 -1.57
CA LEU A 93 5.46 6.84 -1.64
C LEU A 93 6.71 6.55 -2.46
N ASP A 94 7.41 5.48 -2.09
CA ASP A 94 8.51 4.94 -2.90
C ASP A 94 7.97 3.88 -3.87
N PRO A 95 7.85 4.18 -5.19
CA PRO A 95 7.24 3.27 -6.16
C PRO A 95 8.00 1.96 -6.36
N GLU A 96 9.28 1.91 -5.94
CA GLU A 96 10.15 0.73 -6.01
C GLU A 96 10.03 -0.16 -4.75
N ARG A 97 9.42 0.33 -3.67
CA ARG A 97 9.28 -0.40 -2.39
C ARG A 97 7.82 -0.65 -2.03
N PHE A 98 7.10 -1.36 -2.91
CA PHE A 98 5.72 -1.79 -2.67
C PHE A 98 5.69 -3.27 -2.26
N ALA A 99 5.08 -3.55 -1.12
CA ALA A 99 4.74 -4.90 -0.66
C ALA A 99 3.22 -5.08 -0.67
N ALA A 100 2.75 -6.31 -0.83
CA ALA A 100 1.33 -6.64 -0.76
C ALA A 100 1.07 -7.70 0.31
N TRP A 101 -0.05 -7.57 1.02
CA TRP A 101 -0.46 -8.46 2.11
C TRP A 101 -1.96 -8.72 2.03
N GLY A 102 -2.39 -9.98 2.11
CA GLY A 102 -3.80 -10.30 2.33
C GLY A 102 -4.01 -11.68 2.95
N PRO A 103 -5.08 -11.91 3.74
CA PRO A 103 -5.46 -13.24 4.21
C PRO A 103 -6.40 -13.95 3.20
N SER A 104 -6.36 -15.30 3.17
CA SER A 104 -7.34 -16.13 2.44
C SER A 104 -7.49 -15.73 0.96
N ALA A 105 -8.69 -15.32 0.51
CA ALA A 105 -8.93 -14.80 -0.84
C ALA A 105 -8.02 -13.60 -1.20
N GLY A 106 -7.75 -12.71 -0.23
CA GLY A 106 -6.78 -11.63 -0.40
C GLY A 106 -5.35 -12.15 -0.52
N GLY A 107 -5.00 -13.20 0.22
CA GLY A 107 -3.70 -13.87 0.12
C GLY A 107 -3.49 -14.52 -1.24
N HIS A 108 -4.54 -15.13 -1.79
CA HIS A 108 -4.53 -15.61 -3.18
C HIS A 108 -4.26 -14.47 -4.17
N LEU A 109 -4.97 -13.33 -4.06
CA LEU A 109 -4.78 -12.18 -4.96
C LEU A 109 -3.37 -11.59 -4.84
N VAL A 110 -2.83 -11.51 -3.62
CA VAL A 110 -1.46 -11.03 -3.38
C VAL A 110 -0.41 -11.98 -3.95
N ALA A 111 -0.59 -13.29 -3.80
CA ALA A 111 0.28 -14.26 -4.46
C ALA A 111 0.22 -14.12 -6.00
N MET A 112 -0.97 -13.94 -6.56
CA MET A 112 -1.16 -13.69 -7.99
C MET A 112 -0.48 -12.39 -8.44
N LEU A 113 -0.55 -11.30 -7.67
CA LEU A 113 0.20 -10.08 -7.97
C LEU A 113 1.71 -10.34 -8.06
N GLY A 114 2.26 -11.11 -7.11
CA GLY A 114 3.69 -11.43 -7.06
C GLY A 114 4.21 -12.25 -8.23
N VAL A 115 3.35 -13.07 -8.86
CA VAL A 115 3.77 -13.99 -9.95
C VAL A 115 3.25 -13.57 -11.34
N THR A 116 2.50 -12.48 -11.47
CA THR A 116 1.90 -12.05 -12.74
C THR A 116 2.20 -10.59 -13.11
N GLY A 117 3.32 -10.04 -12.67
CA GLY A 117 3.69 -8.65 -12.93
C GLY A 117 3.89 -8.28 -14.41
N HIS A 118 4.15 -9.26 -15.28
CA HIS A 118 4.43 -9.06 -16.71
C HIS A 118 3.21 -9.20 -17.63
N VAL A 119 2.04 -9.53 -17.08
CA VAL A 119 0.81 -9.79 -17.84
C VAL A 119 -0.35 -8.94 -17.39
#